data_AF-A0A2M8AP01-F1
#
_entry.id   AF-A0A2M8AP01-F1
#
_cell.length_a   1.000
_cell.length_b   1.000
_cell.length_c   1.000
_cell.angle_alpha   90.00
_cell.angle_beta   90.00
_cell.angle_gamma   90.00
#
_symmetry.space_group_name_H-M   'P 1'
#
loop_
_entity.id
_entity.type
_entity.pdbx_description
1 polymer ?
#
loop_
_entity_poly.entity_id
_entity_poly.type
_entity_poly.pdbx_seq_one_letter_code
_entity_poly.pdbx_strand_id
1 'polypeptide(L)'
;MIINDTIYKEGIYKNFEEFKYNKPSIKFNYNVLKENSGYGISNNENQVSFYKILINKKEGKSIGAVFGFCDGKNVYINEGLPKLSPETEFYKIEYFGKFSFYQYVKKQKTKKLISRAERNIDNTRNIRISNNVRRMLEASTTVDEVSFVEKIINIHTGKTIILNTKTLQKLISDNKKLLDEFNKEPQQNKKLKQFLIKYLEDTEQITN
;
A
#
# COMPACT_ATOMS: atom_id res chain seq x y z
N MET A 1 -15.04 9.78 16.26
CA MET A 1 -14.40 9.09 15.11
C MET A 1 -12.92 9.13 15.37
N ILE A 2 -12.15 8.12 14.95
CA ILE A 2 -10.74 8.01 15.32
C ILE A 2 -9.90 9.26 14.99
N ILE A 3 -10.29 10.01 13.95
CA ILE A 3 -9.64 11.26 13.59
C ILE A 3 -9.89 12.43 14.57
N ASN A 4 -11.02 12.42 15.28
CA ASN A 4 -11.37 13.45 16.27
C ASN A 4 -10.89 13.05 17.67
N ASP A 5 -10.36 11.83 17.83
CA ASP A 5 -9.98 11.34 19.14
C ASP A 5 -8.58 11.86 19.49
N THR A 6 -8.47 12.53 20.62
CA THR A 6 -7.19 13.02 21.17
C THR A 6 -6.34 11.90 21.76
N ILE A 7 -6.97 10.75 22.06
CA ILE A 7 -6.34 9.59 22.68
C ILE A 7 -6.72 8.34 21.86
N TYR A 8 -5.71 7.68 21.32
CA TYR A 8 -5.93 6.41 20.63
C TYR A 8 -6.12 5.27 21.62
N LYS A 9 -7.14 4.45 21.39
CA LYS A 9 -7.37 3.26 22.20
C LYS A 9 -6.49 2.15 21.67
N GLU A 10 -5.53 1.75 22.50
CA GLU A 10 -4.68 0.62 22.22
C GLU A 10 -5.51 -0.66 22.04
N GLY A 11 -5.24 -1.42 20.97
CA GLY A 11 -6.00 -2.63 20.66
C GLY A 11 -5.94 -3.04 19.19
N ILE A 12 -6.61 -4.16 18.87
CA ILE A 12 -6.76 -4.66 17.49
C ILE A 12 -8.16 -4.36 16.99
N TYR A 13 -8.23 -3.79 15.78
CA TYR A 13 -9.46 -3.54 15.04
C TYR A 13 -9.74 -4.71 14.12
N LYS A 14 -10.88 -5.39 14.29
CA LYS A 14 -11.26 -6.52 13.43
C LYS A 14 -11.87 -6.09 12.10
N ASN A 15 -12.45 -4.90 12.05
CA ASN A 15 -13.16 -4.37 10.89
C ASN A 15 -13.04 -2.84 10.81
N PHE A 16 -13.53 -2.28 9.71
CA PHE A 16 -13.50 -0.84 9.46
C PHE A 16 -14.30 -0.03 10.48
N GLU A 17 -15.43 -0.54 10.99
CA GLU A 17 -16.27 0.17 11.96
C GLU A 17 -15.55 0.33 13.31
N GLU A 18 -14.88 -0.72 13.80
CA GLU A 18 -14.03 -0.65 14.99
C GLU A 18 -12.91 0.38 14.83
N PHE A 19 -12.27 0.42 13.66
CA PHE A 19 -11.26 1.41 13.34
C PHE A 19 -11.84 2.83 13.30
N LYS A 20 -12.93 3.05 12.54
CA LYS A 20 -13.59 4.36 12.36
C LYS A 20 -14.00 5.00 13.69
N TYR A 21 -14.43 4.18 14.65
CA TYR A 21 -14.86 4.66 15.96
C TYR A 21 -13.84 4.42 17.08
N ASN A 22 -12.58 4.07 16.75
CA ASN A 22 -11.51 3.84 17.73
C ASN A 22 -11.98 2.93 18.88
N LYS A 23 -12.62 1.83 18.51
CA LYS A 23 -13.25 0.87 19.42
C LYS A 23 -12.67 -0.51 19.14
N PRO A 24 -11.38 -0.74 19.47
CA PRO A 24 -10.78 -2.05 19.26
C PRO A 24 -11.52 -3.10 20.10
N SER A 25 -11.74 -4.28 19.52
CA SER A 25 -12.44 -5.38 20.19
C SER A 25 -11.50 -6.32 20.96
N ILE A 26 -10.20 -6.21 20.72
CA ILE A 26 -9.17 -7.07 21.34
C ILE A 26 -8.10 -6.18 21.95
N LYS A 27 -7.72 -6.45 23.20
CA LYS A 27 -6.64 -5.76 23.88
C LYS A 27 -5.30 -6.05 23.20
N PHE A 28 -4.47 -5.03 23.04
CA PHE A 28 -3.12 -5.19 22.53
C PHE A 28 -2.18 -5.50 23.70
N ASN A 29 -1.46 -6.62 23.64
CA ASN A 29 -0.40 -6.96 24.61
C ASN A 29 0.80 -7.55 23.84
N TYR A 30 1.11 -6.99 22.67
CA TYR A 30 2.09 -7.53 21.74
C TYR A 30 3.19 -6.53 21.46
N ASN A 31 4.37 -7.05 21.13
CA ASN A 31 5.45 -6.23 20.61
C ASN A 31 5.24 -6.00 19.11
N VAL A 32 5.69 -4.84 18.63
CA VAL A 32 5.63 -4.46 17.21
C VAL A 32 7.04 -4.50 16.63
N LEU A 33 7.20 -5.22 15.52
CA LEU A 33 8.42 -5.21 14.72
C LEU A 33 8.25 -4.25 13.54
N LYS A 34 9.24 -3.40 13.31
CA LYS A 34 9.33 -2.52 12.14
C LYS A 34 10.34 -3.08 11.15
N GLU A 35 9.92 -3.27 9.92
CA GLU A 35 10.76 -3.70 8.79
C GLU A 35 10.61 -2.71 7.62
N ASN A 36 11.49 -2.78 6.63
CA ASN A 36 11.46 -1.92 5.45
C ASN A 36 11.41 -2.77 4.17
N SER A 37 10.59 -2.37 3.21
CA SER A 37 10.57 -2.92 1.86
C SER A 37 11.15 -1.90 0.87
N GLY A 38 12.20 -2.29 0.16
CA GLY A 38 12.79 -1.49 -0.93
C GLY A 38 11.95 -1.52 -2.20
N TYR A 39 12.04 -0.48 -3.03
CA TYR A 39 11.45 -0.43 -4.38
C TYR A 39 12.32 0.34 -5.37
N GLY A 40 12.11 0.14 -6.67
CA GLY A 40 12.88 0.81 -7.74
C GLY A 40 14.12 0.03 -8.18
N ILE A 41 14.96 0.68 -9.01
CA ILE A 41 16.14 0.03 -9.63
C ILE A 41 17.23 -0.27 -8.58
N SER A 42 17.33 0.57 -7.55
CA SER A 42 18.22 0.39 -6.40
C SER A 42 17.38 0.31 -5.14
N ASN A 43 17.19 -0.91 -4.61
CA ASN A 43 16.38 -1.18 -3.41
C ASN A 43 16.87 -0.45 -2.14
N ASN A 44 18.06 0.16 -2.18
CA ASN A 44 18.67 0.83 -1.03
C ASN A 44 18.22 2.29 -0.85
N GLU A 45 17.78 2.97 -1.92
CA GLU A 45 17.46 4.42 -1.85
C GLU A 45 16.00 4.69 -1.50
N ASN A 46 15.11 3.78 -1.87
CA ASN A 46 13.67 3.97 -1.77
C ASN A 46 13.07 2.85 -0.93
N GLN A 47 12.64 3.16 0.30
CA GLN A 47 12.11 2.20 1.24
C GLN A 47 10.77 2.64 1.83
N VAL A 48 9.88 1.69 2.08
CA VAL A 48 8.65 1.91 2.85
C VAL A 48 8.66 1.01 4.06
N SER A 49 8.40 1.58 5.24
CA SER A 49 8.28 0.79 6.46
C SER A 49 6.94 0.06 6.53
N PHE A 50 6.99 -1.19 6.98
CA PHE A 50 5.82 -1.96 7.36
C PHE A 50 6.04 -2.54 8.75
N TYR A 51 4.94 -2.95 9.38
CA TYR A 51 4.88 -3.32 10.78
C TYR A 51 4.26 -4.70 10.93
N LYS A 52 4.81 -5.50 11.84
CA LYS A 52 4.32 -6.84 12.17
C LYS A 52 4.03 -6.90 13.67
N ILE A 53 2.96 -7.61 14.04
CA ILE A 53 2.69 -7.96 15.42
C ILE A 53 3.50 -9.22 15.75
N LEU A 54 4.35 -9.18 16.77
CA LEU A 54 5.05 -10.36 17.26
C LEU A 54 4.08 -11.27 18.02
N ILE A 55 3.44 -12.15 17.26
CA ILE A 55 2.43 -13.10 17.72
C ILE A 55 2.78 -14.50 17.24
N ASN A 56 2.44 -15.53 18.02
CA ASN A 56 2.60 -16.91 17.56
C ASN A 56 1.48 -17.29 16.58
N LYS A 57 1.73 -18.29 15.73
CA LYS A 57 0.80 -18.73 14.68
C LYS A 57 -0.56 -19.20 15.21
N LYS A 58 -0.60 -19.86 16.38
CA LYS A 58 -1.83 -20.42 16.96
C LYS A 58 -2.76 -19.30 17.44
N GLU A 59 -2.19 -18.31 18.11
CA GLU A 59 -2.89 -17.15 18.66
C GLU A 59 -3.38 -16.19 17.56
N GLY A 60 -2.54 -15.91 16.56
CA GLY A 60 -2.96 -15.14 15.38
C GLY A 60 -4.15 -15.80 14.67
N LYS A 61 -4.12 -17.13 14.55
CA LYS A 61 -5.23 -17.90 13.99
C LYS A 61 -6.51 -17.80 14.84
N SER A 62 -6.41 -17.76 16.16
CA SER A 62 -7.60 -17.59 17.03
C SER A 62 -8.19 -16.19 16.97
N ILE A 63 -7.36 -15.17 16.74
CA ILE A 63 -7.83 -13.79 16.53
C ILE A 63 -8.61 -13.68 15.21
N GLY A 64 -8.07 -14.29 14.14
CA GLY A 64 -8.71 -14.35 12.84
C GLY A 64 -8.39 -13.14 11.95
N ALA A 65 -9.36 -12.69 11.16
CA ALA A 65 -9.19 -11.54 10.27
C ALA A 65 -9.13 -10.23 11.06
N VAL A 66 -8.24 -9.33 10.64
CA VAL A 66 -8.02 -8.04 11.30
C VAL A 66 -7.88 -6.93 10.27
N PHE A 67 -8.43 -5.76 10.58
CA PHE A 67 -8.30 -4.56 9.76
C PHE A 67 -7.04 -3.78 10.09
N GLY A 68 -6.64 -3.80 11.36
CA GLY A 68 -5.48 -3.04 11.83
C GLY A 68 -5.30 -3.15 13.35
N PHE A 69 -4.35 -2.40 13.89
CA PHE A 69 -4.13 -2.28 15.32
C PHE A 69 -3.63 -0.89 15.69
N CYS A 70 -3.67 -0.59 16.98
CA CYS A 70 -3.10 0.62 17.57
C CYS A 70 -2.22 0.23 18.77
N ASP A 71 -1.01 0.80 18.82
CA ASP A 71 -0.02 0.63 19.90
C ASP A 71 -0.14 1.71 21.00
N GLY A 72 -1.28 2.41 21.04
CA GLY A 72 -1.53 3.56 21.91
C GLY A 72 -0.96 4.89 21.40
N LYS A 73 -0.08 4.88 20.39
CA LYS A 73 0.53 6.09 19.82
C LYS A 73 0.25 6.25 18.33
N ASN A 74 0.29 5.16 17.58
CA ASN A 74 0.12 5.12 16.13
C ASN A 74 -0.94 4.08 15.77
N VAL A 75 -1.54 4.26 14.61
CA VAL A 75 -2.49 3.32 14.04
C VAL A 75 -1.88 2.70 12.79
N TYR A 76 -2.07 1.39 12.64
CA TYR A 76 -1.54 0.59 11.54
C TYR A 76 -2.66 -0.24 10.93
N ILE A 77 -2.73 -0.31 9.62
CA ILE A 77 -3.84 -0.97 8.92
C ILE A 77 -3.36 -1.94 7.84
N ASN A 78 -4.23 -2.88 7.51
CA ASN A 78 -4.21 -3.67 6.30
C ASN A 78 -5.66 -3.85 5.83
N GLU A 79 -6.05 -3.09 4.82
CA GLU A 79 -7.43 -3.07 4.32
C GLU A 79 -7.86 -4.38 3.67
N GLY A 80 -6.92 -5.28 3.36
CA GLY A 80 -7.19 -6.60 2.82
C GLY A 80 -7.82 -7.58 3.82
N LEU A 81 -8.04 -7.15 5.08
CA LEU A 81 -8.57 -7.96 6.16
C LEU A 81 -7.85 -9.32 6.28
N PRO A 82 -6.50 -9.34 6.32
CA PRO A 82 -5.76 -10.58 6.37
C PRO A 82 -6.09 -11.36 7.65
N LYS A 83 -6.06 -12.69 7.57
CA LYS A 83 -5.98 -13.53 8.77
C LYS A 83 -4.66 -13.24 9.46
N LEU A 84 -4.70 -12.89 10.74
CA LEU A 84 -3.53 -12.50 11.51
C LEU A 84 -2.55 -13.67 11.63
N SER A 85 -1.30 -13.39 11.32
CA SER A 85 -0.17 -14.31 11.37
C SER A 85 1.12 -13.52 11.67
N PRO A 86 2.22 -14.20 12.04
CA PRO A 86 3.50 -13.52 12.26
C PRO A 86 4.01 -12.73 11.03
N GLU A 87 3.61 -13.14 9.83
CA GLU A 87 4.02 -12.52 8.57
C GLU A 87 3.05 -11.44 8.07
N THR A 88 1.97 -11.16 8.82
CA THR A 88 0.98 -10.17 8.41
C THR A 88 1.58 -8.77 8.49
N GLU A 89 1.69 -8.10 7.34
CA GLU A 89 2.17 -6.74 7.24
C GLU A 89 1.05 -5.73 7.49
N PHE A 90 1.36 -4.67 8.23
CA PHE A 90 0.51 -3.52 8.45
C PHE A 90 1.26 -2.23 8.11
N TYR A 91 0.52 -1.21 7.69
CA TYR A 91 1.10 0.06 7.27
C TYR A 91 0.61 1.17 8.19
N LYS A 92 1.56 1.97 8.69
CA LYS A 92 1.24 3.12 9.52
C LYS A 92 0.41 4.13 8.71
N ILE A 93 -0.65 4.63 9.31
CA ILE A 93 -1.48 5.68 8.70
C ILE A 93 -1.13 7.06 9.22
N GLU A 94 -1.38 8.04 8.37
CA GLU A 94 -1.40 9.46 8.69
C GLU A 94 -2.78 10.02 8.38
N TYR A 95 -3.26 10.98 9.15
CA TYR A 95 -4.58 11.60 8.96
C TYR A 95 -4.45 12.93 8.25
N PHE A 96 -5.27 13.15 7.23
CA PHE A 96 -5.38 14.39 6.47
C PHE A 96 -6.86 14.69 6.24
N GLY A 97 -7.42 15.60 7.03
CA GLY A 97 -8.85 15.89 7.00
C GLY A 97 -9.67 14.59 7.02
N LYS A 98 -10.72 14.48 6.23
CA LYS A 98 -11.55 13.24 6.14
C LYS A 98 -10.85 11.95 5.65
N PHE A 99 -9.54 11.95 5.34
CA PHE A 99 -8.81 10.82 4.80
C PHE A 99 -7.74 10.27 5.75
N SER A 100 -7.56 8.95 5.75
CA SER A 100 -6.32 8.30 6.23
C SER A 100 -5.46 7.90 5.04
N PHE A 101 -4.17 8.22 5.11
CA PHE A 101 -3.18 7.97 4.09
C PHE A 101 -2.15 6.94 4.57
N TYR A 102 -1.71 6.07 3.68
CA TYR A 102 -0.61 5.15 3.92
C TYR A 102 0.06 4.74 2.62
N GLN A 103 1.28 4.22 2.77
CA GLN A 103 2.14 3.79 1.67
C GLN A 103 2.49 2.32 1.84
N TYR A 104 2.62 1.61 0.73
CA TYR A 104 3.10 0.24 0.74
C TYR A 104 3.82 -0.11 -0.56
N VAL A 105 4.53 -1.24 -0.52
CA VAL A 105 5.22 -1.79 -1.67
C VAL A 105 4.46 -3.01 -2.18
N LYS A 106 3.92 -2.93 -3.40
CA LYS A 106 3.22 -4.04 -4.05
C LYS A 106 4.24 -4.92 -4.77
N LYS A 107 4.31 -6.20 -4.39
CA LYS A 107 5.12 -7.23 -5.06
C LYS A 107 4.21 -8.02 -6.02
N GLN A 108 4.52 -8.00 -7.32
CA GLN A 108 3.78 -8.73 -8.34
C GLN A 108 4.70 -9.75 -9.02
N LYS A 109 4.30 -11.02 -8.99
CA LYS A 109 4.98 -12.06 -9.78
C LYS A 109 4.60 -11.90 -11.24
N THR A 110 5.50 -11.38 -12.06
CA THR A 110 5.30 -11.37 -13.51
C THR A 110 6.01 -12.57 -14.12
N LYS A 111 5.28 -13.36 -14.91
CA LYS A 111 5.90 -14.35 -15.80
C LYS A 111 6.48 -13.57 -16.98
N LYS A 112 7.79 -13.33 -16.97
CA LYS A 112 8.45 -12.74 -18.14
C LYS A 112 8.50 -13.81 -19.22
N LEU A 113 7.59 -13.72 -20.20
CA LEU A 113 7.76 -14.45 -21.45
C LEU A 113 9.05 -13.92 -22.07
N ILE A 114 10.05 -14.79 -22.26
CA ILE A 114 11.24 -14.46 -23.05
C ILE A 114 10.75 -14.21 -24.47
N SER A 115 10.44 -12.95 -24.78
CA SER A 115 9.88 -12.57 -26.06
C SER A 115 11.00 -12.38 -27.07
N ARG A 116 11.04 -13.28 -28.06
CA ARG A 116 11.35 -12.99 -29.47
C ARG A 116 12.77 -12.60 -29.88
N ALA A 117 13.75 -12.45 -29.00
CA ALA A 117 15.14 -12.20 -29.44
C ALA A 117 15.86 -13.45 -29.98
N GLU A 118 15.45 -14.66 -29.62
CA GLU A 118 16.09 -15.92 -30.08
C GLU A 118 15.47 -16.49 -31.35
N ARG A 119 14.35 -15.92 -31.84
CA ARG A 119 13.74 -16.34 -33.11
C ARG A 119 14.57 -16.01 -34.35
N ASN A 120 15.62 -15.19 -34.21
CA ASN A 120 16.58 -14.92 -35.27
C ASN A 120 17.79 -15.88 -35.28
N ILE A 121 17.89 -16.82 -34.34
CA ILE A 121 18.96 -17.84 -34.36
C ILE A 121 18.52 -19.08 -35.18
N ASP A 122 17.21 -19.35 -35.28
CA ASP A 122 16.69 -20.52 -36.01
C ASP A 122 16.73 -20.38 -37.54
N ASN A 123 16.91 -19.18 -38.09
CA ASN A 123 16.98 -19.00 -39.54
C ASN A 123 18.36 -19.25 -40.15
N THR A 124 19.37 -19.66 -39.37
CA THR A 124 20.75 -19.76 -39.89
C THR A 124 21.52 -21.04 -39.62
N ARG A 125 20.96 -22.12 -39.06
CA ARG A 125 21.56 -23.48 -39.20
C ARG A 125 20.64 -24.59 -38.66
N ASN A 126 20.44 -25.62 -39.49
CA ASN A 126 19.89 -26.93 -39.13
C ASN A 126 20.64 -27.59 -37.96
N ILE A 127 20.32 -27.22 -36.72
CA ILE A 127 20.82 -27.91 -35.52
C ILE A 127 19.63 -28.64 -34.90
N ARG A 128 19.72 -29.97 -34.79
CA ARG A 128 18.81 -30.78 -33.97
C ARG A 128 18.97 -30.34 -32.51
N ILE A 129 18.13 -29.40 -32.08
CA ILE A 129 18.06 -28.99 -30.68
C ILE A 129 17.42 -30.14 -29.91
N SER A 130 18.14 -30.68 -28.92
CA SER A 130 17.67 -31.80 -28.09
C SER A 130 16.51 -31.36 -27.19
N ASN A 131 15.62 -32.30 -26.82
CA ASN A 131 14.49 -32.04 -25.91
C ASN A 131 14.92 -31.43 -24.55
N ASN A 132 16.18 -31.60 -24.15
CA ASN A 132 16.74 -30.99 -22.94
C ASN A 132 16.95 -29.47 -23.08
N VAL A 133 17.32 -28.97 -24.27
CA VAL A 133 17.46 -27.53 -24.53
C VAL A 133 16.09 -26.85 -24.59
N ARG A 134 15.06 -27.54 -25.10
CA ARG A 134 13.66 -27.08 -25.08
C ARG A 134 13.13 -26.89 -23.65
N ARG A 135 13.48 -27.81 -22.72
CA ARG A 135 13.19 -27.66 -21.28
C ARG A 135 13.99 -26.55 -20.59
N MET A 136 15.19 -26.21 -21.08
CA MET A 136 15.96 -25.06 -20.57
C MET A 136 15.38 -23.72 -21.04
N LEU A 137 14.84 -23.63 -22.26
CA LEU A 137 14.17 -22.44 -22.80
C LEU A 137 12.82 -22.12 -22.15
N GLU A 138 12.17 -23.12 -21.54
CA GLU A 138 10.90 -22.97 -20.80
C GLU A 138 11.08 -22.56 -19.33
N ALA A 139 12.32 -22.33 -18.87
CA ALA A 139 12.58 -21.76 -17.56
C ALA A 139 12.15 -20.28 -17.53
N SER A 140 10.84 -20.04 -17.41
CA SER A 140 10.30 -18.71 -17.18
C SER A 140 10.88 -18.18 -15.87
N THR A 141 11.83 -17.26 -15.95
CA THR A 141 12.30 -16.53 -14.78
C THR A 141 11.16 -15.63 -14.33
N THR A 142 10.57 -15.97 -13.18
CA THR A 142 9.62 -15.08 -12.51
C THR A 142 10.41 -13.91 -11.95
N VAL A 143 10.16 -12.71 -12.47
CA VAL A 143 10.73 -11.49 -11.89
C VAL A 143 9.66 -10.90 -10.99
N ASP A 144 10.02 -10.66 -9.73
CA ASP A 144 9.16 -9.92 -8.81
C ASP A 144 9.23 -8.44 -9.21
N GLU A 145 8.16 -7.94 -9.82
CA GLU A 145 8.00 -6.52 -10.06
C GLU A 145 7.54 -5.86 -8.76
N VAL A 146 8.31 -4.88 -8.31
CA VAL A 146 8.10 -4.21 -7.03
C VAL A 146 7.74 -2.76 -7.30
N SER A 147 6.52 -2.36 -6.97
CA SER A 147 6.01 -1.01 -7.23
C SER A 147 5.55 -0.32 -5.94
N PHE A 148 5.95 0.93 -5.76
CA PHE A 148 5.46 1.80 -4.69
C PHE A 148 4.01 2.22 -4.95
N VAL A 149 3.18 2.21 -3.91
CA VAL A 149 1.78 2.58 -3.99
C VAL A 149 1.39 3.45 -2.81
N GLU A 150 0.71 4.55 -3.12
CA GLU A 150 0.06 5.42 -2.14
C GLU A 150 -1.44 5.16 -2.13
N LYS A 151 -2.05 5.09 -0.95
CA LYS A 151 -3.49 4.89 -0.78
C LYS A 151 -4.07 5.87 0.22
N ILE A 152 -5.34 6.19 -0.03
CA ILE A 152 -6.18 6.95 0.90
C ILE A 152 -7.45 6.17 1.21
N ILE A 153 -7.96 6.33 2.42
CA ILE A 153 -9.23 5.78 2.90
C ILE A 153 -10.07 6.94 3.37
N ASN A 154 -11.27 7.08 2.80
CA ASN A 154 -12.25 8.04 3.31
C ASN A 154 -12.86 7.50 4.62
N ILE A 155 -12.65 8.19 5.74
CA ILE A 155 -13.01 7.67 7.07
C ILE A 155 -14.52 7.62 7.31
N HIS A 156 -15.31 8.36 6.54
CA HIS A 156 -16.76 8.30 6.65
C HIS A 156 -17.32 7.04 5.98
N THR A 157 -16.76 6.68 4.81
CA THR A 157 -17.32 5.65 3.91
C THR A 157 -16.53 4.33 3.90
N GLY A 158 -15.29 4.32 4.37
CA GLY A 158 -14.38 3.18 4.26
C GLY A 158 -13.86 2.93 2.85
N LYS A 159 -14.19 3.80 1.89
CA LYS A 159 -13.76 3.66 0.50
C LYS A 159 -12.26 3.93 0.37
N THR A 160 -11.53 2.93 -0.10
CA THR A 160 -10.10 3.01 -0.41
C THR A 160 -9.87 3.39 -1.87
N ILE A 161 -8.94 4.31 -2.11
CA ILE A 161 -8.55 4.76 -3.45
C ILE A 161 -7.02 4.77 -3.53
N ILE A 162 -6.47 4.26 -4.64
CA ILE A 162 -5.04 4.43 -4.95
C ILE A 162 -4.82 5.88 -5.37
N LEU A 163 -3.92 6.57 -4.67
CA LEU A 163 -3.58 7.94 -4.98
C LEU A 163 -2.58 7.96 -6.15
N ASN A 164 -2.99 8.53 -7.27
CA ASN A 164 -2.20 8.77 -8.46
C ASN A 164 -2.68 10.06 -9.12
N THR A 165 -2.01 10.51 -10.20
CA THR A 165 -2.37 11.76 -10.89
C THR A 165 -3.85 11.83 -11.27
N LYS A 166 -4.40 10.75 -11.83
CA LYS A 166 -5.80 10.74 -12.30
C LYS A 166 -6.79 10.78 -11.15
N THR A 167 -6.55 10.01 -10.09
CA THR A 167 -7.43 9.99 -8.93
C THR A 167 -7.36 11.30 -8.15
N LEU A 168 -6.18 11.90 -8.03
CA LEU A 168 -6.02 13.21 -7.42
C LEU A 168 -6.72 14.31 -8.22
N GLN A 169 -6.52 14.38 -9.55
CA GLN A 169 -7.23 15.33 -10.43
C GLN A 169 -8.75 15.23 -10.26
N LYS A 170 -9.29 14.01 -10.15
CA LYS A 170 -10.71 13.80 -9.91
C LYS A 170 -11.13 14.32 -8.53
N LEU A 171 -10.32 14.09 -7.50
CA LEU A 171 -10.61 14.53 -6.13
C LEU A 171 -10.63 16.05 -5.99
N ILE A 172 -9.73 16.76 -6.68
CA ILE A 172 -9.59 18.23 -6.59
C ILE A 172 -10.32 18.97 -7.72
N SER A 173 -11.18 18.29 -8.47
CA SER A 173 -11.78 18.82 -9.71
C SER A 173 -12.74 19.99 -9.49
N ASP A 174 -13.28 20.11 -8.28
CA ASP A 174 -14.09 21.23 -7.80
C ASP A 174 -13.25 22.49 -7.48
N ASN A 175 -11.96 22.35 -7.20
CA ASN A 175 -11.03 23.47 -7.01
C ASN A 175 -10.22 23.73 -8.29
N LYS A 176 -10.81 24.47 -9.23
CA LYS A 176 -10.20 24.76 -10.55
C LYS A 176 -8.79 25.36 -10.46
N LYS A 177 -8.56 26.28 -9.51
CA LYS A 177 -7.26 26.93 -9.32
C LYS A 177 -6.19 25.92 -8.93
N LEU A 178 -6.48 25.06 -7.95
CA LEU A 178 -5.54 24.03 -7.49
C LEU A 178 -5.31 22.95 -8.57
N LEU A 179 -6.36 22.59 -9.31
CA LEU A 179 -6.24 21.66 -10.44
C LEU A 179 -5.31 22.21 -11.53
N ASP A 180 -5.47 23.49 -11.89
CA ASP A 180 -4.61 24.15 -12.88
C ASP A 180 -3.16 24.24 -12.41
N GLU A 181 -2.94 24.51 -11.11
CA GLU A 181 -1.61 24.49 -10.48
C GLU A 181 -0.98 23.09 -10.56
N PHE A 182 -1.74 22.06 -10.17
CA PHE A 182 -1.28 20.67 -10.23
C PHE A 182 -0.94 20.24 -11.66
N ASN A 183 -1.76 20.63 -12.65
CA ASN A 183 -1.55 20.28 -14.05
C ASN A 183 -0.28 20.91 -14.66
N LYS A 184 0.19 22.03 -14.11
CA LYS A 184 1.43 22.69 -14.53
C LYS A 184 2.66 22.20 -13.75
N GLU A 185 2.47 21.46 -12.67
CA GLU A 185 3.55 21.03 -11.78
C GLU A 185 4.42 19.95 -12.43
N PRO A 186 5.74 20.17 -12.59
CA PRO A 186 6.65 19.09 -12.96
C PRO A 186 6.70 18.01 -11.87
N GLN A 187 6.86 16.75 -12.28
CA GLN A 187 6.95 15.62 -11.35
C GLN A 187 5.70 15.43 -10.45
N GLN A 188 4.50 15.66 -10.99
CA GLN A 188 3.20 15.48 -10.31
C GLN A 188 3.13 14.24 -9.39
N ASN A 189 3.65 13.10 -9.85
CA ASN A 189 3.67 11.85 -9.10
C ASN A 189 4.38 11.93 -7.74
N LYS A 190 5.35 12.85 -7.57
CA LYS A 190 6.07 13.03 -6.30
C LYS A 190 5.37 13.99 -5.34
N LYS A 191 4.40 14.78 -5.84
CA LYS A 191 3.71 15.84 -5.09
C LYS A 191 2.24 15.50 -4.82
N LEU A 192 1.81 14.27 -5.06
CA LEU A 192 0.41 13.84 -4.88
C LEU A 192 -0.10 14.12 -3.47
N LYS A 193 0.66 13.69 -2.45
CA LYS A 193 0.35 13.93 -1.03
C LYS A 193 0.25 15.42 -0.70
N GLN A 194 1.19 16.24 -1.19
CA GLN A 194 1.21 17.68 -0.93
C GLN A 194 -0.04 18.38 -1.48
N PHE A 195 -0.42 18.08 -2.71
CA PHE A 195 -1.62 18.67 -3.33
C PHE A 195 -2.92 18.18 -2.68
N LEU A 196 -2.96 16.92 -2.21
CA LEU A 196 -4.08 16.44 -1.42
C LEU A 196 -4.24 17.22 -0.10
N ILE A 197 -3.14 17.46 0.61
CA ILE A 197 -3.14 18.26 1.85
C ILE A 197 -3.66 19.67 1.57
N LYS A 198 -3.10 20.35 0.56
CA LYS A 198 -3.51 21.71 0.17
C LYS A 198 -5.00 21.79 -0.18
N TYR A 199 -5.52 20.80 -0.92
CA TYR A 199 -6.95 20.73 -1.23
C TYR A 199 -7.81 20.64 0.04
N LEU A 200 -7.40 19.81 1.00
CA LEU A 200 -8.16 19.61 2.23
C LEU A 200 -8.15 20.87 3.10
N GLU A 201 -7.00 21.52 3.23
CA GLU A 201 -6.86 22.80 3.94
C GLU A 201 -7.77 23.88 3.35
N ASP A 202 -7.81 24.01 2.02
CA ASP A 202 -8.71 24.95 1.33
C ASP A 202 -10.19 24.64 1.61
N THR A 203 -10.58 23.35 1.63
CA THR A 203 -11.98 22.96 1.84
C THR A 203 -12.44 23.05 3.30
N GLU A 204 -11.55 22.80 4.25
CA GLU A 204 -11.88 22.78 5.68
C GLU A 204 -11.93 24.19 6.28
N GLN A 205 -11.18 25.14 5.73
CA GLN A 205 -11.29 26.57 6.08
C GLN A 205 -12.65 27.19 5.69
N ILE A 206 -13.36 26.62 4.72
CA ILE A 206 -14.68 27.12 4.29
C ILE A 206 -15.79 26.67 5.26
N THR A 207 -15.52 25.66 6.11
CA THR A 207 -16.49 25.07 7.04
C THR A 207 -16.39 25.54 8.49
N ASN A 208 -15.43 26.41 8.81
CA ASN A 208 -15.29 27.05 10.13
C ASN A 208 -15.65 28.53 10.05
#